data_AF-A0AA96Q6M2-F1
#
_entry.id   AF-A0AA96Q6M2-F1
#
_cell.length_a   1.000
_cell.length_b   1.000
_cell.length_c   1.000
_cell.angle_alpha   90.00
_cell.angle_beta   90.00
_cell.angle_gamma   90.00
#
_symmetry.space_group_name_H-M   'P 1'
#
loop_
_entity.id
_entity.type
_entity.pdbx_description
1 polymer ?
#
loop_
_entity_poly.entity_id
_entity_poly.type
_entity_poly.pdbx_seq_one_letter_code
_entity_poly.pdbx_strand_id
1 'polypeptide(L)'
;MYELPNVPGARTQEEALALVKEMGLSPIRITPLPDAKHIFTHVEWHMKGFLILTEERDPQAGPEEIWADAASAEEKYSIPSAFHAYSGKIYEK
;
A
#
# COMPACT_ATOMS: atom_id res chain seq x y z
N MET A 1 -8.50 8.36 -9.29
CA MET A 1 -8.01 7.00 -9.00
C MET A 1 -7.49 7.01 -7.58
N TYR A 2 -7.64 5.90 -6.86
CA TYR A 2 -7.11 5.75 -5.50
C TYR A 2 -5.74 5.09 -5.56
N GLU A 3 -4.86 5.41 -4.63
CA GLU A 3 -3.51 4.82 -4.57
C GLU A 3 -3.27 4.16 -3.22
N LEU A 4 -2.37 3.17 -3.22
CA LEU A 4 -1.82 2.65 -1.97
C LEU A 4 -0.88 3.71 -1.37
N PRO A 5 -0.73 3.79 -0.03
CA PRO A 5 0.28 4.65 0.59
C PRO A 5 1.66 4.36 0.00
N ASN A 6 2.27 5.37 -0.62
CA ASN A 6 3.55 5.23 -1.32
C ASN A 6 4.38 6.51 -1.19
N VAL A 7 5.70 6.37 -1.33
CA VAL A 7 6.66 7.48 -1.32
C VAL A 7 7.70 7.31 -2.42
N PRO A 8 8.27 8.40 -2.97
CA PRO A 8 9.38 8.31 -3.90
C PRO A 8 10.62 7.66 -3.27
N GLY A 9 11.30 6.83 -4.06
CA GLY A 9 12.51 6.12 -3.66
C GLY A 9 12.23 4.78 -2.96
N ALA A 10 13.16 3.84 -3.14
CA ALA A 10 13.09 2.56 -2.44
C ALA A 10 13.41 2.76 -0.95
N ARG A 11 12.59 2.16 -0.08
CA ARG A 11 12.76 2.23 1.36
C ARG A 11 13.25 0.91 1.94
N THR A 12 13.97 0.98 3.06
CA THR A 12 14.20 -0.19 3.91
C THR A 12 12.94 -0.53 4.71
N GLN A 13 12.93 -1.70 5.36
CA GLN A 13 11.81 -2.08 6.23
C GLN A 13 11.67 -1.11 7.42
N GLU A 14 12.79 -0.64 7.96
CA GLU A 14 12.82 0.30 9.09
C GLU A 14 12.22 1.66 8.70
N GLU A 15 12.56 2.17 7.53
CA GLU A 15 11.98 3.41 7.01
C GLU A 15 10.48 3.26 6.74
N ALA A 16 10.05 2.12 6.16
CA ALA A 16 8.63 1.85 5.95
C ALA A 16 7.85 1.79 7.28
N LEU A 17 8.42 1.16 8.31
CA LEU A 17 7.82 1.13 9.65
C LEU A 17 7.75 2.52 10.29
N ALA A 18 8.76 3.38 10.07
CA ALA A 18 8.74 4.75 10.56
C ALA A 18 7.61 5.55 9.92
N LEU A 19 7.43 5.47 8.60
CA LEU A 19 6.34 6.13 7.88
C LEU A 19 4.97 5.68 8.37
N VAL A 20 4.76 4.37 8.59
CA VAL A 20 3.50 3.85 9.13
C VAL A 20 3.22 4.41 10.54
N LYS A 21 4.25 4.58 11.37
CA LYS A 21 4.09 5.23 12.68
C LYS A 21 3.75 6.71 12.57
N GLU A 22 4.36 7.42 11.62
CA GLU A 22 4.05 8.84 11.32
C GLU A 22 2.61 9.03 10.83
N MET A 23 2.05 8.04 10.13
CA MET A 23 0.63 7.97 9.75
C MET A 23 -0.31 7.74 10.96
N GLY A 24 0.23 7.54 12.16
CA GLY A 24 -0.53 7.28 13.38
C GLY A 24 -0.98 5.81 13.51
N LEU A 25 -0.28 4.89 12.85
CA LEU A 25 -0.56 3.46 12.91
C LEU A 25 0.47 2.71 13.77
N SER A 26 0.01 1.66 14.43
CA SER A 26 0.86 0.74 15.20
C SER A 26 1.16 -0.52 14.38
N PRO A 27 2.34 -0.64 13.72
CA PRO A 27 2.66 -1.84 12.95
C PRO A 27 2.96 -3.04 13.86
N ILE A 28 2.33 -4.18 13.56
CA ILE A 28 2.52 -5.48 14.22
C ILE A 28 3.52 -6.34 13.45
N ARG A 29 3.42 -6.37 12.12
CA ARG A 29 4.28 -7.19 11.26
C ARG A 29 4.49 -6.52 9.92
N ILE A 30 5.73 -6.58 9.42
CA ILE A 30 6.10 -6.16 8.07
C ILE A 30 6.63 -7.35 7.27
N THR A 31 6.12 -7.52 6.05
CA THR A 31 6.57 -8.53 5.11
C THR A 31 6.99 -7.84 3.80
N PRO A 32 8.26 -7.99 3.35
CA PRO A 32 8.67 -7.46 2.06
C PRO A 32 7.95 -8.22 0.94
N LEU A 33 7.46 -7.48 -0.04
CA LEU A 33 6.88 -8.05 -1.25
C LEU A 33 7.94 -8.15 -2.35
N PRO A 34 7.73 -9.01 -3.36
CA PRO A 34 8.62 -9.06 -4.51
C PRO A 34 8.77 -7.69 -5.18
N ASP A 35 9.97 -7.38 -5.63
CA ASP A 35 10.21 -6.19 -6.45
C ASP A 35 9.31 -6.26 -7.70
N ALA A 36 8.69 -5.14 -8.04
CA ALA A 36 7.79 -5.04 -9.19
C ALA A 36 8.21 -3.86 -10.07
N LYS A 37 7.72 -3.86 -11.31
CA LYS A 37 7.90 -2.72 -12.19
C LYS A 37 6.67 -2.44 -13.02
N HIS A 38 6.46 -1.18 -13.35
CA HIS A 38 5.44 -0.75 -14.28
C HIS A 38 6.04 0.15 -15.34
N ILE A 39 5.70 -0.11 -16.60
CA ILE A 39 6.25 0.60 -17.75
C ILE A 39 5.16 1.50 -18.30
N PHE A 40 5.36 2.81 -18.17
CA PHE A 40 4.59 3.82 -18.89
C PHE A 40 5.32 4.19 -20.19
N THR A 41 4.65 4.92 -21.07
CA THR A 41 5.24 5.37 -22.35
C THR A 41 6.45 6.28 -22.19
N HIS A 42 6.57 7.00 -21.06
CA HIS A 42 7.61 8.00 -20.83
C HIS A 42 8.42 7.78 -19.55
N VAL A 43 8.08 6.78 -18.73
CA VAL A 43 8.75 6.52 -17.45
C VAL A 43 8.60 5.06 -17.05
N GLU A 44 9.61 4.51 -16.38
CA GLU A 44 9.56 3.19 -15.77
C GLU A 44 9.61 3.34 -14.26
N TRP A 45 8.68 2.67 -13.57
CA TRP A 45 8.68 2.60 -12.12
C TRP A 45 9.29 1.29 -11.68
N HIS A 46 10.26 1.37 -10.77
CA HIS A 46 10.83 0.22 -10.06
C HIS A 46 10.33 0.29 -8.62
N MET A 47 9.39 -0.57 -8.30
CA MET A 47 8.64 -0.53 -7.05
C MET A 47 9.16 -1.57 -6.07
N LYS A 48 9.23 -1.17 -4.79
CA LYS A 48 9.35 -2.07 -3.65
C LYS A 48 8.10 -1.95 -2.81
N GLY A 49 7.47 -3.08 -2.52
CA GLY A 49 6.24 -3.15 -1.74
C GLY A 49 6.48 -3.76 -0.36
N PHE A 50 5.69 -3.34 0.62
CA PHE A 50 5.63 -3.96 1.94
C PHE A 50 4.17 -4.23 2.30
N LEU A 51 3.89 -5.45 2.76
CA LEU A 51 2.62 -5.76 3.41
C LEU A 51 2.78 -5.55 4.91
N ILE A 52 2.00 -4.63 5.47
CA ILE A 52 2.10 -4.23 6.87
C ILE A 52 0.80 -4.54 7.57
N LEU A 53 0.86 -5.41 8.58
CA LEU A 53 -0.23 -5.65 9.51
C LEU A 53 -0.13 -4.62 10.62
N THR A 54 -1.21 -3.90 10.90
CA THR A 54 -1.29 -2.92 11.99
C THR A 54 -2.31 -3.34 13.03
N GLU A 55 -2.26 -2.73 14.21
CA GLU A 55 -3.41 -2.75 15.12
C GLU A 55 -4.62 -2.13 14.45
N GLU A 56 -5.81 -2.57 14.88
CA GLU A 56 -7.08 -2.01 14.40
C GLU A 56 -7.15 -0.53 14.78
N ARG A 57 -7.39 0.31 13.78
CA ARG A 57 -7.62 1.75 13.94
C ARG A 57 -9.06 2.06 13.56
N ASP A 58 -9.63 3.08 14.19
CA ASP A 58 -10.89 3.66 13.75
C ASP A 58 -10.77 4.14 12.28
N PRO A 59 -11.56 3.58 11.35
CA PRO A 59 -11.57 3.98 9.94
C PRO A 59 -11.82 5.48 9.72
N GLN A 60 -12.38 6.19 10.70
CA GLN A 60 -12.70 7.62 10.66
C GLN A 60 -11.61 8.51 11.27
N ALA A 61 -10.50 7.93 11.78
CA ALA A 61 -9.48 8.66 12.51
C ALA A 61 -8.51 9.50 11.63
N GLY A 62 -8.78 9.66 10.33
CA GLY A 62 -7.95 10.47 9.43
C GLY A 62 -8.75 10.99 8.23
N PRO A 63 -8.67 12.29 7.88
CA PRO A 63 -9.54 12.89 6.87
C PRO A 63 -9.25 12.50 5.41
N GLU A 64 -8.14 11.78 5.12
CA GLU A 64 -7.70 11.51 3.74
C GLU A 64 -7.39 10.02 3.43
N GLU A 65 -7.53 9.11 4.40
CA GLU A 65 -7.24 7.68 4.22
C GLU A 65 -8.51 6.85 4.26
N ILE A 66 -8.63 5.88 3.36
CA ILE A 66 -9.77 4.96 3.30
C ILE A 66 -9.32 3.57 3.74
N TRP A 67 -9.92 3.07 4.80
CA TRP A 67 -9.82 1.66 5.19
C TRP A 67 -10.87 0.87 4.41
N ALA A 68 -10.42 0.11 3.42
CA ALA A 68 -11.28 -0.70 2.57
C ALA A 68 -10.99 -2.19 2.79
N ASP A 69 -12.03 -3.00 2.86
CA ASP A 69 -11.91 -4.44 2.69
C ASP A 69 -11.62 -4.79 1.22
N ALA A 70 -11.19 -6.04 0.99
CA ALA A 70 -10.86 -6.54 -0.35
C ALA A 70 -12.01 -6.33 -1.35
N ALA A 71 -13.26 -6.57 -0.93
CA ALA A 71 -14.44 -6.43 -1.78
C ALA A 71 -14.67 -4.96 -2.18
N SER A 72 -14.59 -4.02 -1.23
CA SER A 72 -14.74 -2.59 -1.51
C SER A 72 -13.57 -2.05 -2.35
N ALA A 73 -12.35 -2.54 -2.12
CA ALA A 73 -11.19 -2.21 -2.94
C ALA A 73 -11.33 -2.70 -4.39
N GLU A 74 -12.05 -3.80 -4.63
CA GLU A 74 -12.30 -4.31 -5.99
C GLU A 74 -13.46 -3.59 -6.68
N GLU A 75 -14.57 -3.39 -5.95
CA GLU A 75 -15.83 -2.92 -6.54
C GLU A 75 -15.97 -1.39 -6.56
N LYS A 76 -15.42 -0.68 -5.56
CA LYS A 76 -15.70 0.76 -5.34
C LYS A 76 -14.48 1.64 -5.62
N TYR A 77 -13.28 1.14 -5.39
CA TYR A 77 -12.06 1.94 -5.46
C TYR A 77 -11.16 1.50 -6.61
N SER A 78 -11.15 2.25 -7.70
CA SER A 78 -10.26 1.94 -8.83
C SER A 78 -8.80 2.22 -8.48
N ILE A 79 -8.02 1.14 -8.29
CA ILE A 79 -6.57 1.15 -8.09
C ILE A 79 -5.87 1.12 -9.47
N PRO A 80 -4.88 1.98 -9.74
CA PRO A 80 -4.12 1.97 -10.98
C PRO A 80 -3.46 0.62 -11.26
N SER A 81 -3.42 0.23 -12.54
CA SER A 81 -2.76 -1.00 -13.00
C SER A 81 -1.27 -1.07 -12.66
N ALA A 82 -0.64 0.07 -12.34
CA ALA A 82 0.71 0.13 -11.79
C ALA A 82 0.87 -0.77 -10.55
N PHE A 83 -0.15 -0.89 -9.71
CA PHE A 83 -0.12 -1.68 -8.48
C PHE A 83 -0.61 -3.11 -8.66
N HIS A 84 -1.01 -3.54 -9.86
CA HIS A 84 -1.51 -4.90 -10.10
C HIS A 84 -0.52 -6.00 -9.73
N ALA A 85 0.79 -5.73 -9.74
CA ALA A 85 1.79 -6.68 -9.29
C ALA A 85 1.57 -7.12 -7.82
N TYR A 86 0.86 -6.32 -7.03
CA TYR A 86 0.54 -6.58 -5.63
C TYR A 86 -0.93 -6.97 -5.38
N SER A 87 -1.76 -7.11 -6.42
CA SER A 87 -3.19 -7.39 -6.30
C SER A 87 -3.50 -8.66 -5.50
N GLY A 88 -2.67 -9.69 -5.63
CA GLY A 88 -2.80 -10.93 -4.87
C GLY A 88 -2.66 -10.75 -3.35
N LYS A 89 -2.16 -9.61 -2.87
CA LYS A 89 -2.11 -9.23 -1.45
C LYS A 89 -3.22 -8.28 -1.02
N ILE A 90 -3.93 -7.70 -1.98
CA ILE A 90 -5.06 -6.79 -1.74
C ILE A 90 -6.37 -7.58 -1.72
N TYR A 91 -6.51 -8.56 -2.63
CA TYR A 91 -7.73 -9.34 -2.83
C TYR A 91 -7.66 -10.77 -2.24
N GLU A 92 -6.66 -11.06 -1.41
CA GLU A 92 -6.52 -12.36 -0.75
C GLU A 92 -7.70 -12.55 0.23
N LYS A 93 -8.47 -13.65 0.07
CA LYS A 93 -9.59 -14.01 0.94
C LYS A 93 -9.14 -14.81 2.16
#